data_AF-A0A2D5W1J5-F1
#
_entry.id   AF-A0A2D5W1J5-F1
#
_cell.length_a   1.000
_cell.length_b   1.000
_cell.length_c   1.000
_cell.angle_alpha   90.00
_cell.angle_beta   90.00
_cell.angle_gamma   90.00
#
_symmetry.space_group_name_H-M   'P 1'
#
loop_
_entity.id
_entity.type
_entity.pdbx_description
1 polymer ?
#
loop_
_entity_poly.entity_id
_entity_poly.type
_entity_poly.pdbx_seq_one_letter_code
_entity_poly.pdbx_strand_id
1 'polypeptide(L)'
;MERISLLGDLAQGVRLQRGYVSIAFAGRLQVSVDDLPRELQPVDWQSIPGEWRQETTTVTSRLSYRLIQPAFELPLSLLRRDIARLLPAQIRSTRLRSVAADAGAILTEVTMEIDPGDKRLLPVELDPSAVFWYALVNGRSVWPWQDEEGRILIPLESAANPGESTRLEFLYASSHLQTNRRVLKQELSAPKFDLPLENVTWQVLMDEKWELEEHTGSLQLAGTDQQAMPLKMDWDRYFESQRQEQAAQSRDAQRMLQLGNQLLVEGDSRFAQKAFEQAYSLSKNDAAFNEDARVQLRNLKTQQAFLGLNARNGFLENQLSNALEAKGDSAKDGLRFSQENVERFANDNSDDVNVAFNLQAERIIQQQEAASETAERLRASFPEIGHTYTFEQSLQFEDWSSLELSVEARLSHLTVGWGMRMGFVFLSLGALWVGLLMTSALTRYGR
;
A
#
# COMPACT_ATOMS: atom_id res chain seq x y z
N MET A 1 14.64 3.47 27.66
CA MET A 1 14.61 3.02 29.07
C MET A 1 15.46 4.00 29.85
N GLU A 2 14.84 4.76 30.74
CA GLU A 2 15.52 5.80 31.50
C GLU A 2 16.05 5.21 32.81
N ARG A 3 17.24 5.63 33.25
CA ARG A 3 17.85 5.18 34.50
C ARG A 3 17.96 6.36 35.45
N ILE A 4 17.45 6.19 36.66
CA ILE A 4 17.61 7.17 37.74
C ILE A 4 18.14 6.47 38.99
N SER A 5 18.86 7.20 39.84
CA SER A 5 19.33 6.69 41.13
C SER A 5 18.61 7.42 42.26
N LEU A 6 18.04 6.67 43.20
CA LEU A 6 17.49 7.23 44.44
C LEU A 6 18.53 7.10 45.55
N LEU A 7 18.93 8.24 46.13
CA LEU A 7 19.95 8.30 47.17
C LEU A 7 19.32 8.32 48.56
N GLY A 8 19.94 7.59 49.49
CA GLY A 8 19.61 7.62 50.90
C GLY A 8 20.13 8.88 51.58
N ASP A 9 19.33 9.41 52.52
CA ASP A 9 19.70 10.59 53.32
C ASP A 9 20.21 10.17 54.71
N LEU A 10 21.24 10.87 55.19
CA LEU A 10 21.93 10.56 56.44
C LEU A 10 21.62 11.64 57.48
N ALA A 11 20.85 11.26 58.50
CA ALA A 11 20.50 12.17 59.58
C ALA A 11 21.74 12.50 60.44
N GLN A 12 22.00 13.79 60.64
CA GLN A 12 23.12 14.29 61.44
C GLN A 12 22.84 14.12 62.94
N GLY A 13 23.87 13.76 63.72
CA GLY A 13 23.78 13.71 65.19
C GLY A 13 23.06 12.50 65.80
N VAL A 14 22.67 11.50 64.99
CA VAL A 14 22.02 10.26 65.47
C VAL A 14 22.97 9.07 65.44
N ARG A 15 22.87 8.22 66.47
CA ARG A 15 23.65 6.97 66.58
C ARG A 15 23.08 5.81 65.76
N LEU A 16 21.81 5.89 65.36
CA LEU A 16 21.11 4.83 64.65
C LEU A 16 19.94 5.41 63.84
N GLN A 17 19.88 5.09 62.55
CA GLN A 17 18.79 5.43 61.65
C GLN A 17 18.13 4.14 61.16
N ARG A 18 16.83 3.99 61.40
CA ARG A 18 16.01 2.87 60.93
C ARG A 18 14.80 3.43 60.21
N GLY A 19 14.37 2.77 59.16
CA GLY A 19 13.21 3.21 58.40
C GLY A 19 12.89 2.30 57.24
N TYR A 20 12.02 2.81 56.37
CA TYR A 20 11.60 2.17 55.15
C TYR A 20 11.67 3.18 54.00
N VAL A 21 11.94 2.67 52.80
CA VAL A 21 11.89 3.42 51.54
C VAL A 21 10.80 2.80 50.71
N SER A 22 9.83 3.60 50.27
CA SER A 22 8.76 3.15 49.39
C SER A 22 8.68 4.03 48.16
N ILE A 23 8.70 3.40 46.99
CA ILE A 23 8.60 4.06 45.69
C ILE A 23 7.22 3.74 45.14
N ALA A 24 6.37 4.76 45.08
CA ALA A 24 5.05 4.69 44.50
C ALA A 24 5.08 5.19 43.05
N PHE A 25 4.43 4.45 42.16
CA PHE A 25 4.30 4.85 40.76
C PHE A 25 2.89 4.54 40.25
N ALA A 26 2.48 5.33 39.25
CA ALA A 26 1.13 5.31 38.71
C ALA A 26 1.13 5.52 37.20
N GLY A 27 -0.03 5.24 36.58
CA GLY A 27 -0.22 5.43 35.15
C GLY A 27 0.57 4.42 34.31
N ARG A 28 1.36 4.92 33.36
CA ARG A 28 2.01 4.14 32.30
C ARG A 28 3.49 3.85 32.57
N LEU A 29 3.92 3.94 33.81
CA LEU A 29 5.31 3.72 34.20
C LEU A 29 5.47 2.33 34.81
N GLN A 30 6.37 1.55 34.23
CA GLN A 30 6.93 0.37 34.85
C GLN A 30 8.27 0.74 35.49
N VAL A 31 8.42 0.45 36.77
CA VAL A 31 9.66 0.66 37.53
C VAL A 31 10.22 -0.70 37.90
N SER A 32 11.48 -0.97 37.55
CA SER A 32 12.23 -2.15 38.01
C SER A 32 13.51 -1.75 38.73
N VAL A 33 13.97 -2.64 39.61
CA VAL A 33 15.28 -2.56 40.26
C VAL A 33 16.04 -3.79 39.81
N ASP A 34 17.04 -3.58 38.97
CA ASP A 34 17.79 -4.68 38.36
C ASP A 34 18.93 -5.15 39.28
N ASP A 35 19.54 -4.23 40.03
CA ASP A 35 20.57 -4.50 41.04
C ASP A 35 20.19 -3.85 42.37
N LEU A 36 19.86 -4.67 43.37
CA LEU A 36 19.42 -4.18 44.67
C LEU A 36 20.63 -3.96 45.59
N PRO A 37 20.86 -2.73 46.10
CA PRO A 37 21.92 -2.45 47.06
C PRO A 37 21.74 -3.24 48.36
N ARG A 38 22.85 -3.67 48.97
CA ARG A 38 22.85 -4.48 50.22
C ARG A 38 22.35 -3.70 51.43
N GLU A 39 22.34 -2.39 51.32
CA GLU A 39 21.87 -1.43 52.31
C GLU A 39 20.34 -1.42 52.42
N LEU A 40 19.64 -2.08 51.49
CA LEU A 40 18.19 -2.21 51.45
C LEU A 40 17.75 -3.68 51.45
N GLN A 41 16.69 -3.97 52.19
CA GLN A 41 16.06 -5.29 52.22
C GLN A 41 14.64 -5.21 51.64
N PRO A 42 14.24 -6.03 50.66
CA PRO A 42 12.88 -6.03 50.14
C PRO A 42 11.88 -6.40 51.23
N VAL A 43 10.76 -5.68 51.28
CA VAL A 43 9.66 -5.96 52.20
C VAL A 43 8.31 -5.71 51.53
N ASP A 44 7.28 -6.39 52.01
CA ASP A 44 5.91 -6.10 51.61
C ASP A 44 5.47 -4.74 52.17
N TRP A 45 4.72 -3.95 51.39
CA TRP A 45 4.09 -2.72 51.85
C TRP A 45 3.26 -2.91 53.12
N GLN A 46 2.57 -4.05 53.27
CA GLN A 46 1.76 -4.36 54.45
C GLN A 46 2.58 -4.51 55.73
N SER A 47 3.88 -4.79 55.62
CA SER A 47 4.79 -4.92 56.75
C SER A 47 5.27 -3.59 57.33
N ILE A 48 5.01 -2.48 56.64
CA ILE A 48 5.33 -1.13 57.12
C ILE A 48 4.28 -0.72 58.17
N PRO A 49 4.70 -0.21 59.35
CA PRO A 49 3.79 0.29 60.38
C PRO A 49 2.74 1.24 59.80
N GLY A 50 1.47 1.06 60.18
CA GLY A 50 0.35 1.81 59.60
C GLY A 50 0.50 3.33 59.74
N GLU A 51 1.10 3.78 60.84
CA GLU A 51 1.45 5.20 61.10
C GLU A 51 2.39 5.82 60.06
N TRP A 52 3.16 5.01 59.31
CA TRP A 52 4.07 5.48 58.26
C TRP A 52 3.54 5.23 56.85
N ARG A 53 2.41 4.54 56.72
CA ARG A 53 1.76 4.29 55.43
C ARG A 53 0.94 5.53 55.04
N GLN A 54 1.55 6.43 54.27
CA GLN A 54 0.82 7.55 53.67
C GLN A 54 -0.23 7.00 52.68
N GLU A 55 -1.50 7.29 52.92
CA GLU A 55 -2.59 6.96 52.00
C GLU A 55 -2.58 7.92 50.82
N THR A 56 -1.98 7.50 49.71
CA THR A 56 -2.11 8.20 48.43
C THR A 56 -3.09 7.42 47.55
N THR A 57 -4.24 8.04 47.26
CA THR A 57 -5.41 7.44 46.59
C THR A 57 -5.17 7.05 45.13
N THR A 58 -4.01 7.40 44.55
CA THR A 58 -3.74 7.32 43.10
C THR A 58 -2.52 6.47 42.75
N VAL A 59 -2.17 5.48 43.57
CA VAL A 59 -0.99 4.61 43.34
C VAL A 59 -1.44 3.21 42.95
N THR A 60 -1.08 2.78 41.74
CA THR A 60 -1.38 1.43 41.23
C THR A 60 -0.32 0.40 41.61
N SER A 61 0.92 0.80 41.89
CA SER A 61 2.00 -0.14 42.24
C SER A 61 3.06 0.51 43.13
N ARG A 62 3.70 -0.30 44.00
CA ARG A 62 4.73 0.14 44.96
C ARG A 62 5.88 -0.86 45.03
N LEU A 63 7.11 -0.35 45.14
CA LEU A 63 8.27 -1.10 45.60
C LEU A 63 8.62 -0.62 47.01
N SER A 64 8.87 -1.55 47.94
CA SER A 64 9.12 -1.20 49.35
C SER A 64 10.35 -1.93 49.90
N TYR A 65 11.17 -1.20 50.63
CA TYR A 65 12.42 -1.67 51.20
C TYR A 65 12.56 -1.24 52.66
N ARG A 66 13.11 -2.11 53.49
CA ARG A 66 13.57 -1.80 54.83
C ARG A 66 15.03 -1.34 54.78
N LEU A 67 15.31 -0.27 55.52
CA LEU A 67 16.65 0.31 55.61
C LEU A 67 17.55 -0.53 56.51
N ILE A 68 18.65 -1.06 55.96
CA ILE A 68 19.74 -1.68 56.71
C ILE A 68 20.82 -0.62 57.02
N GLN A 69 21.20 0.19 56.03
CA GLN A 69 22.11 1.32 56.18
C GLN A 69 21.53 2.59 55.52
N PRO A 70 21.74 3.78 56.10
CA PRO A 70 21.12 5.02 55.63
C PRO A 70 21.74 5.57 54.34
N ALA A 71 23.03 5.34 54.12
CA ALA A 71 23.71 5.70 52.89
C ALA A 71 23.54 4.58 51.88
N PHE A 72 22.62 4.76 50.92
CA PHE A 72 22.40 3.80 49.83
C PHE A 72 22.23 4.54 48.51
N GLU A 73 22.48 3.83 47.41
CA GLU A 73 22.14 4.25 46.06
C GLU A 73 21.30 3.16 45.42
N LEU A 74 20.03 3.46 45.13
CA LEU A 74 19.08 2.52 44.56
C LEU A 74 18.87 2.84 43.07
N PRO A 75 19.43 2.04 42.14
CA PRO A 75 19.20 2.24 40.72
C PRO A 75 17.79 1.81 40.33
N LEU A 76 17.08 2.68 39.63
CA LEU A 76 15.74 2.45 39.10
C LEU A 76 15.77 2.49 37.58
N SER A 77 15.21 1.44 37.00
CA SER A 77 14.96 1.30 35.57
C SER A 77 13.51 1.69 35.29
N LEU A 78 13.32 2.78 34.53
CA LEU A 78 12.02 3.33 34.17
C LEU A 78 11.69 2.99 32.72
N LEU A 79 10.55 2.33 32.53
CA LEU A 79 9.98 2.05 31.23
C LEU A 79 8.57 2.64 31.15
N ARG A 80 8.41 3.69 30.34
CA ARG A 80 7.09 4.20 29.96
C ARG A 80 6.49 3.25 28.93
N ARG A 81 5.35 2.65 29.24
CA ARG A 81 4.58 1.83 28.29
C ARG A 81 3.69 2.74 27.47
N ASP A 82 3.87 2.75 26.16
CA ASP A 82 2.95 3.46 25.26
C ASP A 82 1.66 2.67 25.05
N ILE A 83 0.58 3.41 24.80
CA ILE A 83 -0.70 2.83 24.38
C ILE A 83 -0.48 2.43 22.92
N ALA A 84 -0.92 1.23 22.53
CA ALA A 84 -0.94 0.82 21.12
C ALA A 84 -1.64 1.92 20.31
N ARG A 85 -0.91 2.56 19.40
CA ARG A 85 -1.50 3.55 18.50
C ARG A 85 -2.50 2.81 17.63
N LEU A 86 -3.76 3.26 17.63
CA LEU A 86 -4.71 2.84 16.60
C LEU A 86 -4.13 3.29 15.26
N LEU A 87 -3.88 2.34 14.37
CA LEU A 87 -3.40 2.64 13.03
C LEU A 87 -4.46 3.47 12.30
N PRO A 88 -4.07 4.57 11.63
CA PRO A 88 -5.02 5.45 10.95
C PRO A 88 -5.63 4.80 9.70
N ALA A 89 -5.00 3.74 9.19
CA ALA A 89 -5.38 2.94 8.04
C ALA A 89 -4.77 1.53 8.18
N GLN A 90 -5.26 0.57 7.39
CA GLN A 90 -4.75 -0.80 7.38
C GLN A 90 -4.50 -1.26 5.94
N ILE A 91 -3.31 -1.81 5.67
CA ILE A 91 -3.00 -2.46 4.38
C ILE A 91 -3.25 -3.96 4.55
N ARG A 92 -4.36 -4.48 3.98
CA ARG A 92 -4.79 -5.88 4.15
C ARG A 92 -4.03 -6.87 3.29
N SER A 93 -3.61 -6.45 2.11
CA SER A 93 -2.83 -7.28 1.20
C SER A 93 -1.91 -6.43 0.35
N THR A 94 -0.71 -6.95 0.10
CA THR A 94 0.29 -6.30 -0.75
C THR A 94 0.79 -7.31 -1.77
N ARG A 95 0.55 -7.06 -3.05
CA ARG A 95 1.09 -7.87 -4.14
C ARG A 95 2.08 -7.06 -4.94
N LEU A 96 3.30 -7.55 -5.04
CA LEU A 96 4.34 -7.01 -5.90
C LEU A 96 4.55 -7.98 -7.07
N ARG A 97 4.59 -7.47 -8.29
CA ARG A 97 4.95 -8.24 -9.47
C ARG A 97 6.11 -7.54 -10.16
N SER A 98 7.27 -8.18 -10.18
CA SER A 98 8.49 -7.64 -10.76
C SER A 98 8.89 -8.42 -12.00
N VAL A 99 9.07 -7.72 -13.11
CA VAL A 99 9.64 -8.28 -14.34
C VAL A 99 11.06 -7.78 -14.46
N ALA A 100 12.01 -8.70 -14.50
CA ALA A 100 13.41 -8.36 -14.54
C ALA A 100 14.02 -8.65 -15.92
N ALA A 101 14.56 -7.62 -16.56
CA ALA A 101 15.24 -7.75 -17.85
C ALA A 101 16.70 -8.17 -17.65
N ASP A 102 17.29 -8.83 -18.66
CA ASP A 102 18.73 -9.19 -18.63
C ASP A 102 19.66 -7.98 -18.48
N ALA A 103 19.22 -6.83 -19.00
CA ALA A 103 19.95 -5.57 -18.91
C ALA A 103 19.91 -4.96 -17.49
N GLY A 104 19.18 -5.56 -16.56
CA GLY A 104 19.10 -5.13 -15.15
C GLY A 104 18.11 -4.02 -14.88
N ALA A 105 17.28 -3.69 -15.86
CA ALA A 105 16.07 -2.92 -15.62
C ALA A 105 15.03 -3.85 -14.97
N ILE A 106 14.44 -3.39 -13.87
CA ILE A 106 13.40 -4.09 -13.13
C ILE A 106 12.18 -3.18 -13.15
N LEU A 107 11.04 -3.76 -13.48
CA LEU A 107 9.78 -3.05 -13.50
C LEU A 107 8.83 -3.73 -12.52
N THR A 108 8.37 -2.97 -11.53
CA THR A 108 7.59 -3.51 -10.42
C THR A 108 6.22 -2.84 -10.36
N GLU A 109 5.19 -3.66 -10.53
CA GLU A 109 3.80 -3.30 -10.29
C GLU A 109 3.43 -3.68 -8.85
N VAL A 110 2.84 -2.75 -8.13
CA VAL A 110 2.36 -2.95 -6.76
C VAL A 110 0.85 -2.80 -6.75
N THR A 111 0.14 -3.81 -6.22
CA THR A 111 -1.31 -3.77 -5.98
C THR A 111 -1.57 -3.98 -4.50
N MET A 112 -2.36 -3.10 -3.90
CA MET A 112 -2.70 -3.14 -2.48
C MET A 112 -4.19 -2.99 -2.26
N GLU A 113 -4.70 -3.70 -1.25
CA GLU A 113 -6.04 -3.50 -0.70
C GLU A 113 -5.91 -2.78 0.63
N ILE A 114 -6.45 -1.57 0.72
CA ILE A 114 -6.24 -0.65 1.84
C ILE A 114 -7.58 -0.27 2.44
N ASP A 115 -7.71 -0.36 3.76
CA ASP A 115 -8.77 0.31 4.49
C ASP A 115 -8.25 1.69 4.94
N PRO A 116 -8.59 2.78 4.23
CA PRO A 116 -7.93 4.06 4.45
C PRO A 116 -8.28 4.72 5.78
N GLY A 117 -9.36 4.31 6.46
CA GLY A 117 -9.82 4.93 7.70
C GLY A 117 -9.96 6.45 7.53
N ASP A 118 -9.22 7.21 8.33
CA ASP A 118 -9.14 8.68 8.25
C ASP A 118 -7.97 9.20 7.41
N LYS A 119 -7.09 8.31 6.94
CA LYS A 119 -5.88 8.65 6.17
C LYS A 119 -6.26 9.03 4.74
N ARG A 120 -5.84 10.23 4.32
CA ARG A 120 -6.09 10.78 2.97
C ARG A 120 -4.93 10.64 2.01
N LEU A 121 -3.73 10.38 2.52
CA LEU A 121 -2.49 10.30 1.74
C LEU A 121 -1.70 9.09 2.22
N LEU A 122 -1.29 8.24 1.28
CA LEU A 122 -0.31 7.19 1.52
C LEU A 122 1.07 7.71 1.06
N PRO A 123 1.99 7.97 1.99
CA PRO A 123 3.35 8.29 1.64
C PRO A 123 4.09 7.00 1.25
N VAL A 124 4.82 7.06 0.14
CA VAL A 124 5.57 5.95 -0.44
C VAL A 124 7.02 6.40 -0.61
N GLU A 125 7.94 5.71 0.05
CA GLU A 125 9.37 5.90 -0.15
C GLU A 125 9.90 4.82 -1.08
N LEU A 126 10.50 5.24 -2.18
CA LEU A 126 11.19 4.35 -3.12
C LEU A 126 12.70 4.44 -2.91
N ASP A 127 13.41 3.40 -3.33
CA ASP A 127 14.88 3.44 -3.46
C ASP A 127 15.29 4.65 -4.33
N PRO A 128 16.35 5.40 -3.99
CA PRO A 128 16.85 6.51 -4.82
C PRO A 128 17.11 6.18 -6.29
N SER A 129 17.35 4.92 -6.66
CA SER A 129 17.51 4.49 -8.06
C SER A 129 16.19 4.30 -8.81
N ALA A 130 15.06 4.31 -8.10
CA ALA A 130 13.75 4.00 -8.65
C ALA A 130 13.03 5.25 -9.19
N VAL A 131 12.31 5.05 -10.29
CA VAL A 131 11.51 6.07 -10.97
C VAL A 131 10.05 5.64 -10.93
N PHE A 132 9.22 6.44 -10.27
CA PHE A 132 7.78 6.26 -10.22
C PHE A 132 7.12 6.66 -11.55
N TRP A 133 6.19 5.84 -12.06
CA TRP A 133 5.53 6.08 -13.35
C TRP A 133 4.09 6.52 -13.21
N TYR A 134 3.25 5.75 -12.50
CA TYR A 134 1.84 6.10 -12.28
C TYR A 134 1.26 5.43 -11.04
N ALA A 135 0.16 5.99 -10.52
CA ALA A 135 -0.74 5.34 -9.55
C ALA A 135 -2.19 5.37 -10.02
N LEU A 136 -2.94 4.34 -9.63
CA LEU A 136 -4.37 4.17 -9.79
C LEU A 136 -4.99 3.90 -8.43
N VAL A 137 -6.06 4.62 -8.10
CA VAL A 137 -6.85 4.43 -6.88
C VAL A 137 -8.26 4.07 -7.30
N ASN A 138 -8.73 2.89 -6.91
CA ASN A 138 -10.00 2.31 -7.37
C ASN A 138 -10.13 2.31 -8.91
N GLY A 139 -9.02 2.03 -9.61
CA GLY A 139 -8.97 2.04 -11.08
C GLY A 139 -8.97 3.43 -11.71
N ARG A 140 -8.81 4.51 -10.93
CA ARG A 140 -8.75 5.90 -11.40
C ARG A 140 -7.32 6.41 -11.32
N SER A 141 -6.82 7.09 -12.36
CA SER A 141 -5.49 7.70 -12.30
C SER A 141 -5.51 8.88 -11.33
N VAL A 142 -4.50 8.94 -10.47
CA VAL A 142 -4.28 10.03 -9.51
C VAL A 142 -2.96 10.69 -9.82
N TRP A 143 -2.87 12.00 -9.54
CA TRP A 143 -1.59 12.72 -9.57
C TRP A 143 -0.93 12.61 -8.21
N PRO A 144 0.18 11.87 -8.10
CA PRO A 144 1.00 11.96 -6.92
C PRO A 144 1.81 13.26 -6.94
N TRP A 145 2.16 13.74 -5.76
CA TRP A 145 3.16 14.79 -5.57
C TRP A 145 4.23 14.30 -4.61
N GLN A 146 5.37 14.99 -4.57
CA GLN A 146 6.44 14.70 -3.63
C GLN A 146 6.38 15.67 -2.45
N ASP A 147 6.71 15.19 -1.26
CA ASP A 147 6.96 16.04 -0.11
C ASP A 147 8.41 16.58 -0.07
N GLU A 148 8.75 17.31 0.98
CA GLU A 148 10.08 17.92 1.15
C GLU A 148 11.18 16.85 1.29
N GLU A 149 10.84 15.65 1.75
CA GLU A 149 11.75 14.51 1.87
C GLU A 149 11.84 13.66 0.60
N GLY A 150 11.11 14.00 -0.47
CA GLY A 150 11.11 13.29 -1.75
C GLY A 150 10.22 12.04 -1.77
N ARG A 151 9.38 11.83 -0.75
CA ARG A 151 8.41 10.73 -0.70
C ARG A 151 7.22 11.03 -1.58
N ILE A 152 6.73 10.00 -2.25
CA ILE A 152 5.58 10.11 -3.15
C ILE A 152 4.30 10.03 -2.32
N LEU A 153 3.48 11.08 -2.38
CA LEU A 153 2.21 11.16 -1.68
C LEU A 153 1.09 10.76 -2.64
N ILE A 154 0.50 9.59 -2.41
CA ILE A 154 -0.61 9.07 -3.19
C ILE A 154 -1.93 9.40 -2.48
N PRO A 155 -2.87 10.12 -3.12
CA PRO A 155 -4.22 10.34 -2.58
C PRO A 155 -4.94 9.03 -2.33
N LEU A 156 -5.53 8.87 -1.15
CA LEU A 156 -6.43 7.77 -0.82
C LEU A 156 -7.86 8.27 -0.89
N GLU A 157 -8.71 7.52 -1.59
CA GLU A 157 -10.14 7.76 -1.65
C GLU A 157 -10.87 6.48 -1.25
N SER A 158 -11.87 6.59 -0.37
CA SER A 158 -12.71 5.44 -0.03
C SER A 158 -13.38 4.89 -1.29
N ALA A 159 -13.53 3.56 -1.34
CA ALA A 159 -14.23 2.84 -2.40
C ALA A 159 -15.64 3.41 -2.65
N ALA A 160 -16.15 3.16 -3.86
CA ALA A 160 -17.50 3.56 -4.26
C ALA A 160 -18.57 2.80 -3.46
N ASN A 161 -18.33 1.53 -3.16
CA ASN A 161 -19.19 0.74 -2.28
C ASN A 161 -18.75 0.92 -0.80
N PRO A 162 -19.63 1.39 0.09
CA PRO A 162 -19.30 1.53 1.51
C PRO A 162 -18.84 0.21 2.13
N GLY A 163 -17.71 0.24 2.85
CA GLY A 163 -17.16 -0.94 3.53
C GLY A 163 -16.24 -1.82 2.68
N GLU A 164 -16.09 -1.54 1.38
CA GLU A 164 -15.05 -2.14 0.56
C GLU A 164 -13.70 -1.45 0.76
N SER A 165 -12.62 -2.23 0.63
CA SER A 165 -11.26 -1.73 0.65
C SER A 165 -10.97 -0.90 -0.60
N THR A 166 -10.08 0.08 -0.44
CA THR A 166 -9.54 0.90 -1.53
C THR A 166 -8.44 0.12 -2.23
N ARG A 167 -8.59 -0.06 -3.54
CA ARG A 167 -7.59 -0.74 -4.37
C ARG A 167 -6.59 0.28 -4.90
N LEU A 168 -5.34 0.19 -4.45
CA LEU A 168 -4.23 1.01 -4.95
C LEU A 168 -3.36 0.17 -5.87
N GLU A 169 -3.11 0.66 -7.09
CA GLU A 169 -2.14 0.09 -8.02
C GLU A 169 -1.11 1.15 -8.39
N PHE A 170 0.16 0.82 -8.43
CA PHE A 170 1.16 1.73 -8.98
C PHE A 170 2.33 0.98 -9.60
N LEU A 171 3.04 1.66 -10.50
CA LEU A 171 4.15 1.12 -11.24
C LEU A 171 5.40 1.98 -11.03
N TYR A 172 6.53 1.34 -10.77
CA TYR A 172 7.82 2.01 -10.74
C TYR A 172 8.89 1.13 -11.41
N ALA A 173 9.87 1.78 -12.00
CA ALA A 173 11.05 1.12 -12.56
C ALA A 173 12.25 1.33 -11.65
N SER A 174 13.08 0.33 -11.48
CA SER A 174 14.39 0.45 -10.83
C SER A 174 15.46 -0.17 -11.71
N SER A 175 16.72 0.12 -11.42
CA SER A 175 17.84 -0.53 -12.09
C SER A 175 18.91 -0.89 -11.09
N HIS A 176 19.16 -2.18 -10.96
CA HIS A 176 20.21 -2.76 -10.13
C HIS A 176 20.80 -3.93 -10.91
N LEU A 177 22.02 -3.78 -11.43
CA LEU A 177 22.69 -4.82 -12.20
C LEU A 177 24.06 -5.14 -11.60
N GLN A 178 24.21 -6.38 -11.12
CA GLN A 178 25.49 -7.07 -11.06
C GLN A 178 25.35 -8.39 -11.81
N THR A 179 25.51 -8.37 -13.14
CA THR A 179 25.50 -9.59 -13.96
C THR A 179 26.91 -10.00 -14.33
N ASN A 180 27.21 -11.29 -14.18
CA ASN A 180 28.30 -11.96 -14.85
C ASN A 180 27.69 -12.92 -15.88
N ARG A 181 28.41 -13.27 -16.94
CA ARG A 181 27.92 -14.06 -18.10
C ARG A 181 27.20 -15.39 -17.79
N ARG A 182 27.27 -15.89 -16.56
CA ARG A 182 26.68 -17.17 -16.12
C ARG A 182 25.82 -17.07 -14.85
N VAL A 183 25.86 -15.93 -14.15
CA VAL A 183 25.18 -15.72 -12.87
C VAL A 183 24.51 -14.35 -12.91
N LEU A 184 23.22 -14.35 -12.65
CA LEU A 184 22.39 -13.18 -12.52
C LEU A 184 22.09 -12.98 -11.03
N LYS A 185 22.66 -11.91 -10.45
CA LYS A 185 22.29 -11.45 -9.12
C LYS A 185 21.41 -10.21 -9.24
N GLN A 186 20.24 -10.25 -8.63
CA GLN A 186 19.27 -9.15 -8.60
C GLN A 186 18.90 -8.82 -7.17
N GLU A 187 19.02 -7.55 -6.83
CA GLU A 187 18.59 -6.98 -5.54
C GLU A 187 17.29 -6.22 -5.80
N LEU A 188 16.21 -6.71 -5.21
CA LEU A 188 14.86 -6.17 -5.35
C LEU A 188 14.46 -5.48 -4.04
N SER A 189 14.21 -4.18 -4.11
CA SER A 189 13.77 -3.36 -2.98
C SER A 189 12.30 -3.01 -3.15
N ALA A 190 11.45 -3.40 -2.20
CA ALA A 190 10.05 -2.97 -2.20
C ALA A 190 9.93 -1.51 -1.73
N PRO A 191 8.84 -0.82 -2.11
CA PRO A 191 8.52 0.49 -1.54
C PRO A 191 8.28 0.39 -0.03
N LYS A 192 8.68 1.44 0.69
CA LYS A 192 8.43 1.55 2.14
C LYS A 192 7.23 2.43 2.41
N PHE A 193 6.53 2.13 3.50
CA PHE A 193 5.28 2.78 3.89
C PHE A 193 5.28 3.10 5.39
N ASP A 194 4.46 4.07 5.79
CA ASP A 194 4.19 4.40 7.20
C ASP A 194 3.11 3.50 7.84
N LEU A 195 2.85 2.35 7.24
CA LEU A 195 1.86 1.36 7.67
C LEU A 195 2.44 -0.04 7.52
N PRO A 196 2.08 -0.98 8.42
CA PRO A 196 2.47 -2.37 8.29
C PRO A 196 1.83 -3.00 7.05
N LEU A 197 2.55 -3.96 6.44
CA LEU A 197 2.08 -4.70 5.27
C LEU A 197 1.58 -6.08 5.70
N GLU A 198 0.33 -6.40 5.39
CA GLU A 198 -0.25 -7.73 5.60
C GLU A 198 -0.28 -8.51 4.29
N ASN A 199 -0.25 -9.84 4.40
CA ASN A 199 -0.42 -10.79 3.30
C ASN A 199 0.40 -10.40 2.07
N VAL A 200 1.72 -10.30 2.26
CA VAL A 200 2.65 -9.87 1.23
C VAL A 200 2.95 -11.03 0.30
N THR A 201 2.72 -10.83 -0.99
CA THR A 201 3.11 -11.76 -2.06
C THR A 201 3.97 -11.01 -3.06
N TRP A 202 5.16 -11.52 -3.36
CA TRP A 202 6.04 -10.99 -4.38
C TRP A 202 6.28 -12.03 -5.47
N GLN A 203 5.79 -11.75 -6.67
CA GLN A 203 6.07 -12.54 -7.86
C GLN A 203 7.23 -11.93 -8.64
N VAL A 204 8.27 -12.72 -8.86
CA VAL A 204 9.44 -12.33 -9.66
C VAL A 204 9.44 -13.15 -10.94
N LEU A 205 9.30 -12.47 -12.07
CA LEU A 205 9.32 -13.03 -13.40
C LEU A 205 10.73 -12.88 -13.97
N MET A 206 11.35 -14.02 -14.28
CA MET A 206 12.70 -14.11 -14.84
C MET A 206 12.65 -14.81 -16.21
N ASP A 207 13.54 -14.42 -17.11
CA ASP A 207 13.72 -15.11 -18.40
C ASP A 207 14.02 -16.61 -18.17
N GLU A 208 13.47 -17.50 -19.01
CA GLU A 208 13.58 -18.98 -18.91
C GLU A 208 15.03 -19.49 -18.87
N LYS A 209 15.97 -18.73 -19.43
CA LYS A 209 17.40 -19.11 -19.35
C LYS A 209 17.97 -18.96 -17.94
N TRP A 210 17.27 -18.34 -17.00
CA TRP A 210 17.70 -18.15 -15.63
C TRP A 210 16.89 -19.07 -14.70
N GLU A 211 17.59 -19.99 -14.04
CA GLU A 211 17.00 -20.83 -13.01
C GLU A 211 17.43 -20.29 -11.64
N LEU A 212 16.46 -19.97 -10.78
CA LEU A 212 16.69 -19.56 -9.39
C LEU A 212 17.53 -20.62 -8.66
N GLU A 213 18.64 -20.19 -8.08
CA GLU A 213 19.53 -21.06 -7.30
C GLU A 213 19.43 -20.73 -5.82
N GLU A 214 19.56 -19.45 -5.46
CA GLU A 214 19.50 -18.97 -4.08
C GLU A 214 18.63 -17.72 -3.95
N HIS A 215 18.03 -17.57 -2.77
CA HIS A 215 17.34 -16.33 -2.38
C HIS A 215 17.69 -15.98 -0.94
N THR A 216 17.76 -14.69 -0.65
CA THR A 216 17.96 -14.16 0.71
C THR A 216 17.00 -13.00 0.95
N GLY A 217 16.59 -12.80 2.20
CA GLY A 217 15.59 -11.81 2.59
C GLY A 217 14.63 -12.34 3.65
N SER A 218 13.59 -11.59 3.97
CA SER A 218 12.54 -12.00 4.93
C SER A 218 11.42 -12.82 4.28
N LEU A 219 11.31 -12.81 2.95
CA LEU A 219 10.28 -13.53 2.21
C LEU A 219 10.65 -14.99 2.00
N GLN A 220 9.67 -15.87 2.10
CA GLN A 220 9.84 -17.31 1.89
C GLN A 220 9.37 -17.70 0.50
N LEU A 221 10.12 -18.56 -0.20
CA LEU A 221 9.68 -19.12 -1.48
C LEU A 221 8.47 -20.05 -1.27
N ALA A 222 7.31 -19.64 -1.77
CA ALA A 222 6.04 -20.36 -1.65
C ALA A 222 5.72 -21.22 -2.88
N GLY A 223 6.20 -20.82 -4.07
CA GLY A 223 5.91 -21.54 -5.30
C GLY A 223 6.82 -21.17 -6.47
N THR A 224 6.89 -22.08 -7.44
CA THR A 224 7.59 -21.87 -8.71
C THR A 224 6.70 -22.37 -9.83
N ASP A 225 6.33 -21.47 -10.75
CA ASP A 225 5.66 -21.82 -11.99
C ASP A 225 6.67 -21.72 -13.14
N GLN A 226 7.09 -22.87 -13.66
CA GLN A 226 7.97 -22.95 -14.81
C GLN A 226 7.13 -23.05 -16.08
N GLN A 227 6.81 -21.91 -16.66
CA GLN A 227 6.17 -21.88 -17.97
C GLN A 227 7.25 -22.03 -19.04
N ALA A 228 7.31 -23.20 -19.68
CA ALA A 228 8.19 -23.43 -20.82
C ALA A 228 7.82 -22.47 -21.96
N MET A 229 8.80 -21.75 -22.52
CA MET A 229 8.53 -20.85 -23.64
C MET A 229 8.10 -21.71 -24.84
N PRO A 230 6.94 -21.43 -25.48
CA PRO A 230 6.71 -21.98 -26.81
C PRO A 230 7.84 -21.47 -27.72
N LEU A 231 8.38 -22.32 -28.61
CA LEU A 231 9.48 -21.98 -29.55
C LEU A 231 9.23 -20.71 -30.42
N LYS A 232 8.02 -20.16 -30.36
CA LYS A 232 7.61 -18.89 -30.91
C LYS A 232 6.77 -18.16 -29.87
N MET A 233 7.01 -16.86 -29.70
CA MET A 233 6.14 -15.96 -28.93
C MET A 233 4.67 -16.23 -29.27
N ASP A 234 3.92 -16.76 -28.31
CA ASP A 234 2.49 -17.10 -28.47
C ASP A 234 1.66 -15.84 -28.25
N TRP A 235 1.69 -14.97 -29.26
CA TRP A 235 0.91 -13.74 -29.28
C TRP A 235 -0.59 -14.01 -29.09
N ASP A 236 -1.09 -15.19 -29.49
CA ASP A 236 -2.49 -15.56 -29.32
C ASP A 236 -2.85 -15.71 -27.84
N ARG A 237 -2.01 -16.37 -27.03
CA ARG A 237 -2.19 -16.42 -25.57
C ARG A 237 -2.13 -15.04 -24.92
N TYR A 238 -1.18 -14.21 -25.33
CA TYR A 238 -1.08 -12.85 -24.82
C TYR A 238 -2.35 -12.06 -25.14
N PHE A 239 -2.81 -12.05 -26.39
CA PHE A 239 -4.04 -11.36 -26.77
C PHE A 239 -5.28 -11.95 -26.09
N GLU A 240 -5.32 -13.26 -25.84
CA GLU A 240 -6.40 -13.88 -25.07
C GLU A 240 -6.40 -13.42 -23.60
N SER A 241 -5.24 -13.37 -22.96
CA SER A 241 -5.12 -12.82 -21.58
C SER A 241 -5.56 -11.36 -21.52
N GLN A 242 -5.16 -10.55 -22.51
CA GLN A 242 -5.58 -9.16 -22.62
C GLN A 242 -7.09 -9.02 -22.85
N ARG A 243 -7.71 -9.88 -23.66
CA ARG A 243 -9.17 -9.93 -23.82
C ARG A 243 -9.87 -10.28 -22.52
N GLN A 244 -9.33 -11.23 -21.75
CA GLN A 244 -9.90 -11.62 -20.46
C GLN A 244 -9.82 -10.50 -19.43
N GLU A 245 -8.68 -9.80 -19.35
CA GLU A 245 -8.51 -8.62 -18.50
C GLU A 245 -9.49 -7.50 -18.89
N GLN A 246 -9.61 -7.21 -20.19
CA GLN A 246 -10.58 -6.22 -20.69
C GLN A 246 -12.02 -6.63 -20.35
N ALA A 247 -12.39 -7.90 -20.53
CA ALA A 247 -13.72 -8.39 -20.18
C ALA A 247 -13.99 -8.35 -18.66
N ALA A 248 -12.98 -8.52 -17.81
CA ALA A 248 -13.09 -8.31 -16.38
C ALA A 248 -13.33 -6.83 -16.04
N GLN A 249 -12.56 -5.92 -16.64
CA GLN A 249 -12.73 -4.48 -16.47
C GLN A 249 -14.12 -4.00 -16.91
N SER A 250 -14.62 -4.48 -18.06
CA SER A 250 -15.97 -4.13 -18.53
C SER A 250 -17.06 -4.62 -17.56
N ARG A 251 -16.91 -5.82 -16.98
CA ARG A 251 -17.83 -6.32 -15.94
C ARG A 251 -17.79 -5.47 -14.67
N ASP A 252 -16.60 -5.06 -14.24
CA ASP A 252 -16.44 -4.18 -13.08
C ASP A 252 -17.05 -2.80 -13.36
N ALA A 253 -16.87 -2.26 -14.57
CA ALA A 253 -17.45 -0.99 -14.98
C ALA A 253 -18.99 -1.04 -15.01
N GLN A 254 -19.57 -2.12 -15.52
CA GLN A 254 -21.02 -2.37 -15.48
C GLN A 254 -21.55 -2.46 -14.05
N ARG A 255 -20.86 -3.17 -13.16
CA ARG A 255 -21.22 -3.25 -11.74
C ARG A 255 -21.22 -1.87 -11.09
N MET A 256 -20.20 -1.05 -11.38
CA MET A 256 -20.09 0.30 -10.84
C MET A 256 -21.17 1.25 -11.38
N LEU A 257 -21.55 1.12 -12.66
CA LEU A 257 -22.66 1.90 -13.22
C LEU A 257 -24.00 1.52 -12.55
N GLN A 258 -24.24 0.23 -12.35
CA GLN A 258 -25.44 -0.25 -11.64
C GLN A 258 -25.46 0.22 -10.18
N LEU A 259 -24.34 0.10 -9.48
CA LEU A 259 -24.18 0.60 -8.12
C LEU A 259 -24.44 2.11 -8.04
N GLY A 260 -23.92 2.89 -8.99
CA GLY A 260 -24.16 4.32 -9.07
C GLY A 260 -25.65 4.67 -9.19
N ASN A 261 -26.38 3.95 -10.05
CA ASN A 261 -27.82 4.12 -10.19
C ASN A 261 -28.59 3.76 -8.90
N GLN A 262 -28.20 2.66 -8.25
CA GLN A 262 -28.81 2.24 -6.99
C GLN A 262 -28.60 3.29 -5.89
N LEU A 263 -27.36 3.72 -5.68
CA LEU A 263 -27.01 4.75 -4.69
C LEU A 263 -27.69 6.09 -4.97
N LEU A 264 -27.91 6.42 -6.24
CA LEU A 264 -28.67 7.59 -6.65
C LEU A 264 -30.12 7.54 -6.14
N VAL A 265 -30.78 6.39 -6.27
CA VAL A 265 -32.15 6.15 -5.78
C VAL A 265 -32.21 6.15 -4.25
N GLU A 266 -31.18 5.62 -3.59
CA GLU A 266 -31.05 5.61 -2.13
C GLU A 266 -30.74 7.00 -1.53
N GLY A 267 -30.36 7.97 -2.37
CA GLY A 267 -30.02 9.35 -1.96
C GLY A 267 -28.54 9.56 -1.60
N ASP A 268 -27.70 8.53 -1.75
CA ASP A 268 -26.27 8.56 -1.45
C ASP A 268 -25.43 9.11 -2.61
N SER A 269 -25.72 10.36 -2.99
CA SER A 269 -25.13 11.04 -4.15
C SER A 269 -23.60 11.05 -4.20
N ARG A 270 -22.94 11.11 -3.03
CA ARG A 270 -21.47 11.09 -2.94
C ARG A 270 -20.89 9.74 -3.38
N PHE A 271 -21.49 8.64 -2.93
CA PHE A 271 -21.04 7.31 -3.34
C PHE A 271 -21.48 7.01 -4.77
N ALA A 272 -22.67 7.48 -5.19
CA ALA A 272 -23.11 7.39 -6.58
C ALA A 272 -22.14 8.06 -7.55
N GLN A 273 -21.68 9.28 -7.23
CA GLN A 273 -20.67 9.99 -8.01
C GLN A 273 -19.39 9.17 -8.13
N LYS A 274 -18.87 8.61 -7.03
CA LYS A 274 -17.67 7.76 -7.04
C LYS A 274 -17.86 6.52 -7.92
N ALA A 275 -19.02 5.89 -7.83
CA ALA A 275 -19.34 4.71 -8.64
C ALA A 275 -19.37 5.05 -10.14
N PHE A 276 -19.98 6.16 -10.54
CA PHE A 276 -19.96 6.61 -11.93
C PHE A 276 -18.57 7.05 -12.40
N GLU A 277 -17.79 7.72 -11.55
CA GLU A 277 -16.39 8.07 -11.84
C GLU A 277 -15.55 6.80 -12.07
N GLN A 278 -15.72 5.78 -11.24
CA GLN A 278 -15.05 4.50 -11.39
C GLN A 278 -15.50 3.76 -12.65
N ALA A 279 -16.80 3.71 -12.93
CA ALA A 279 -17.37 3.13 -14.16
C ALA A 279 -16.81 3.79 -15.42
N TYR A 280 -16.80 5.13 -15.46
CA TYR A 280 -16.19 5.90 -16.55
C TYR A 280 -14.69 5.60 -16.70
N SER A 281 -13.99 5.45 -15.58
CA SER A 281 -12.55 5.20 -15.57
C SER A 281 -12.15 3.79 -16.06
N LEU A 282 -12.97 2.78 -15.75
CA LEU A 282 -12.76 1.37 -16.12
C LEU A 282 -13.20 1.06 -17.55
N SER A 283 -14.13 1.85 -18.09
CA SER A 283 -14.74 1.63 -19.40
C SER A 283 -13.97 2.18 -20.60
N LYS A 284 -12.78 2.76 -20.40
CA LYS A 284 -12.02 3.44 -21.48
C LYS A 284 -11.76 2.57 -22.73
N ASN A 285 -11.76 1.25 -22.58
CA ASN A 285 -11.54 0.29 -23.66
C ASN A 285 -12.82 -0.08 -24.44
N ASP A 286 -14.01 0.33 -23.98
CA ASP A 286 -15.31 0.11 -24.61
C ASP A 286 -15.97 1.46 -24.88
N ALA A 287 -15.83 1.96 -26.12
CA ALA A 287 -16.26 3.32 -26.48
C ALA A 287 -17.76 3.57 -26.27
N ALA A 288 -18.61 2.56 -26.53
CA ALA A 288 -20.07 2.72 -26.38
C ALA A 288 -20.43 2.82 -24.90
N PHE A 289 -19.94 1.88 -24.09
CA PHE A 289 -20.21 1.88 -22.66
C PHE A 289 -19.54 3.07 -21.95
N ASN A 290 -18.36 3.52 -22.41
CA ASN A 290 -17.69 4.69 -21.88
C ASN A 290 -18.50 5.97 -22.08
N GLU A 291 -19.12 6.13 -23.25
CA GLU A 291 -19.98 7.27 -23.54
C GLU A 291 -21.22 7.28 -22.64
N ASP A 292 -21.86 6.12 -22.44
CA ASP A 292 -22.99 5.99 -21.52
C ASP A 292 -22.60 6.35 -20.07
N ALA A 293 -21.47 5.83 -19.59
CA ALA A 293 -20.95 6.14 -18.25
C ALA A 293 -20.60 7.63 -18.10
N ARG A 294 -20.04 8.24 -19.16
CA ARG A 294 -19.72 9.67 -19.20
C ARG A 294 -20.98 10.52 -19.12
N VAL A 295 -22.02 10.18 -19.89
CA VAL A 295 -23.31 10.89 -19.88
C VAL A 295 -23.98 10.78 -18.51
N GLN A 296 -24.04 9.60 -17.92
CA GLN A 296 -24.56 9.38 -16.55
C GLN A 296 -23.85 10.26 -15.52
N LEU A 297 -22.51 10.22 -15.51
CA LEU A 297 -21.69 11.02 -14.60
C LEU A 297 -21.91 12.52 -14.80
N ARG A 298 -21.95 12.97 -16.06
CA ARG A 298 -22.16 14.37 -16.41
C ARG A 298 -23.54 14.87 -16.00
N ASN A 299 -24.58 14.06 -16.19
CA ASN A 299 -25.95 14.38 -15.76
C ASN A 299 -26.01 14.56 -14.24
N LEU A 300 -25.41 13.64 -13.48
CA LEU A 300 -25.32 13.76 -12.02
C LEU A 300 -24.61 15.04 -11.59
N LYS A 301 -23.43 15.32 -12.16
CA LYS A 301 -22.66 16.54 -11.84
C LYS A 301 -23.43 17.81 -12.18
N THR A 302 -24.16 17.81 -13.29
CA THR A 302 -24.98 18.95 -13.72
C THR A 302 -26.15 19.17 -12.75
N GLN A 303 -26.84 18.11 -12.32
CA GLN A 303 -27.90 18.19 -11.31
C GLN A 303 -27.37 18.67 -9.95
N GLN A 304 -26.20 18.21 -9.52
CA GLN A 304 -25.55 18.69 -8.30
C GLN A 304 -25.20 20.18 -8.40
N ALA A 305 -24.67 20.63 -9.54
CA ALA A 305 -24.39 22.04 -9.79
C ALA A 305 -25.68 22.88 -9.79
N PHE A 306 -26.76 22.39 -10.42
CA PHE A 306 -28.08 23.03 -10.38
C PHE A 306 -28.59 23.20 -8.94
N LEU A 307 -28.53 22.15 -8.11
CA LEU A 307 -28.89 22.25 -6.69
C LEU A 307 -28.02 23.26 -5.95
N GLY A 308 -26.71 23.25 -6.18
CA GLY A 308 -25.79 24.19 -5.57
C GLY A 308 -26.06 25.64 -5.95
N LEU A 309 -26.42 25.91 -7.21
CA LEU A 309 -26.83 27.24 -7.68
C LEU A 309 -28.13 27.69 -7.01
N ASN A 310 -29.13 26.81 -6.94
CA ASN A 310 -30.40 27.09 -6.28
C ASN A 310 -30.26 27.34 -4.77
N ALA A 311 -29.53 26.47 -4.07
CA ALA A 311 -29.29 26.61 -2.64
C ALA A 311 -28.54 27.91 -2.32
N ARG A 312 -27.58 28.32 -3.17
CA ARG A 312 -26.89 29.60 -3.03
C ARG A 312 -27.80 30.79 -3.32
N ASN A 313 -28.67 30.70 -4.32
CA ASN A 313 -29.62 31.77 -4.64
C ASN A 313 -30.63 31.96 -3.50
N GLY A 314 -31.23 30.87 -3.01
CA GLY A 314 -32.14 30.91 -1.86
C GLY A 314 -31.44 31.39 -0.58
N PHE A 315 -30.15 31.10 -0.39
CA PHE A 315 -29.37 31.68 0.71
C PHE A 315 -29.17 33.19 0.55
N LEU A 316 -28.89 33.69 -0.66
CA LEU A 316 -28.75 35.12 -0.93
C LEU A 316 -30.09 35.85 -0.77
N GLU A 317 -31.18 35.28 -1.27
CA GLU A 317 -32.54 35.81 -1.13
C GLU A 317 -33.01 35.82 0.33
N ASN A 318 -32.71 34.74 1.07
CA ASN A 318 -32.92 34.69 2.51
C ASN A 318 -31.97 35.60 3.29
N GLN A 319 -30.73 35.87 2.86
CA GLN A 319 -29.87 36.87 3.50
C GLN A 319 -30.38 38.29 3.26
N LEU A 320 -30.87 38.58 2.05
CA LEU A 320 -31.50 39.86 1.70
C LEU A 320 -32.80 40.07 2.49
N SER A 321 -33.56 38.99 2.71
CA SER A 321 -34.81 38.98 3.49
C SER A 321 -34.57 38.91 5.00
N ASN A 322 -33.53 38.21 5.48
CA ASN A 322 -33.16 38.10 6.90
C ASN A 322 -32.33 39.30 7.39
N ALA A 323 -31.95 40.22 6.51
CA ALA A 323 -31.67 41.61 6.91
C ALA A 323 -32.93 42.30 7.48
N LEU A 324 -34.12 41.68 7.34
CA LEU A 324 -35.37 42.10 7.96
C LEU A 324 -35.95 41.14 9.02
N GLU A 325 -35.58 39.86 9.12
CA GLU A 325 -36.00 39.01 10.26
C GLU A 325 -35.16 37.73 10.41
N ALA A 326 -34.70 37.40 11.62
CA ALA A 326 -33.78 36.29 11.88
C ALA A 326 -34.50 34.94 12.03
N LYS A 327 -34.29 33.99 11.10
CA LYS A 327 -34.52 32.55 11.35
C LYS A 327 -33.56 31.67 10.55
N GLY A 328 -32.63 31.04 11.26
CA GLY A 328 -31.69 30.06 10.72
C GLY A 328 -32.04 28.65 11.21
N ASP A 329 -32.40 27.77 10.27
CA ASP A 329 -32.08 26.32 10.33
C ASP A 329 -32.41 25.59 9.00
N SER A 330 -33.24 26.16 8.12
CA SER A 330 -33.67 25.52 6.86
C SER A 330 -32.60 25.45 5.75
N ALA A 331 -31.47 26.15 5.89
CA ALA A 331 -30.43 26.22 4.85
C ALA A 331 -29.59 24.94 4.73
N LYS A 332 -29.58 24.07 5.75
CA LYS A 332 -28.74 22.86 5.76
C LYS A 332 -29.37 21.66 5.05
N ASP A 333 -30.70 21.58 5.00
CA ASP A 333 -31.41 20.42 4.44
C ASP A 333 -31.56 20.51 2.90
N GLY A 334 -31.68 21.73 2.36
CA GLY A 334 -31.70 21.99 0.91
C GLY A 334 -30.36 21.78 0.18
N LEU A 335 -29.27 21.51 0.90
CA LEU A 335 -27.94 21.20 0.35
C LEU A 335 -27.71 19.70 0.14
N ARG A 336 -28.60 18.84 0.64
CA ARG A 336 -28.52 17.40 0.40
C ARG A 336 -29.05 17.10 -0.99
N PHE A 337 -28.25 16.43 -1.80
CA PHE A 337 -28.71 15.95 -3.10
C PHE A 337 -29.77 14.88 -2.89
N SER A 338 -30.96 15.10 -3.43
CA SER A 338 -31.97 14.08 -3.65
C SER A 338 -32.73 14.44 -4.92
N GLN A 339 -33.28 13.44 -5.61
CA GLN A 339 -34.07 13.67 -6.81
C GLN A 339 -35.32 14.54 -6.49
N GLU A 340 -35.92 14.32 -5.32
CA GLU A 340 -37.01 15.15 -4.79
C GLU A 340 -36.62 16.62 -4.64
N ASN A 341 -35.41 16.91 -4.14
CA ASN A 341 -34.95 18.29 -3.99
C ASN A 341 -34.71 18.96 -5.36
N VAL A 342 -34.20 18.22 -6.36
CA VAL A 342 -34.05 18.73 -7.73
C VAL A 342 -35.40 19.12 -8.30
N GLU A 343 -36.39 18.24 -8.18
CA GLU A 343 -37.75 18.48 -8.66
C GLU A 343 -38.43 19.63 -7.91
N ARG A 344 -38.25 19.72 -6.59
CA ARG A 344 -38.77 20.82 -5.77
C ARG A 344 -38.23 22.17 -6.25
N PHE A 345 -36.91 22.33 -6.36
CA PHE A 345 -36.32 23.58 -6.84
C PHE A 345 -36.71 23.89 -8.29
N ALA A 346 -36.82 22.87 -9.15
CA ALA A 346 -37.30 23.07 -10.51
C ALA A 346 -38.74 23.60 -10.54
N ASN A 347 -39.61 23.13 -9.65
CA ASN A 347 -41.00 23.59 -9.55
C ASN A 347 -41.15 24.96 -8.87
N ASP A 348 -40.26 25.29 -7.93
CA ASP A 348 -40.29 26.57 -7.21
C ASP A 348 -39.80 27.74 -8.08
N ASN A 349 -38.90 27.45 -9.04
CA ASN A 349 -38.35 28.44 -9.96
C ASN A 349 -39.26 28.67 -11.19
N SER A 350 -39.19 29.88 -11.76
CA SER A 350 -39.72 30.12 -13.11
C SER A 350 -38.90 29.39 -14.18
N ASP A 351 -39.51 29.06 -15.32
CA ASP A 351 -38.87 28.38 -16.46
C ASP A 351 -37.57 29.07 -16.92
N ASP A 352 -37.57 30.40 -17.02
CA ASP A 352 -36.39 31.18 -17.44
C ASP A 352 -35.20 31.00 -16.48
N VAL A 353 -35.48 30.93 -15.18
CA VAL A 353 -34.46 30.71 -14.14
C VAL A 353 -33.92 29.30 -14.23
N ASN A 354 -34.78 28.30 -14.42
CA ASN A 354 -34.36 26.91 -14.61
C ASN A 354 -33.45 26.76 -15.83
N VAL A 355 -33.80 27.40 -16.96
CA VAL A 355 -32.97 27.39 -18.17
C VAL A 355 -31.61 28.04 -17.90
N ALA A 356 -31.60 29.22 -17.26
CA ALA A 356 -30.36 29.93 -16.94
C ALA A 356 -29.43 29.12 -16.01
N PHE A 357 -29.98 28.50 -14.96
CA PHE A 357 -29.21 27.71 -14.01
C PHE A 357 -28.68 26.42 -14.62
N ASN A 358 -29.46 25.74 -15.48
CA ASN A 358 -28.98 24.57 -16.20
C ASN A 358 -27.82 24.94 -17.15
N LEU A 359 -27.95 26.02 -17.92
CA LEU A 359 -26.85 26.49 -18.78
C LEU A 359 -25.60 26.87 -17.98
N GLN A 360 -25.77 27.49 -16.81
CA GLN A 360 -24.66 27.82 -15.93
C GLN A 360 -24.00 26.56 -15.35
N ALA A 361 -24.80 25.59 -14.89
CA ALA A 361 -24.33 24.30 -14.40
C ALA A 361 -23.52 23.57 -15.48
N GLU A 362 -24.04 23.46 -16.70
CA GLU A 362 -23.34 22.84 -17.83
C GLU A 362 -21.99 23.49 -18.12
N ARG A 363 -21.94 24.83 -18.13
CA ARG A 363 -20.68 25.57 -18.35
C ARG A 363 -19.68 25.33 -17.23
N ILE A 364 -20.12 25.29 -15.97
CA ILE A 364 -19.27 24.98 -14.82
C ILE A 364 -18.67 23.58 -14.99
N ILE A 365 -19.50 22.58 -15.29
CA ILE A 365 -19.02 21.20 -15.48
C ILE A 365 -18.07 21.11 -16.67
N GLN A 366 -18.37 21.77 -17.79
CA GLN A 366 -17.49 21.80 -18.95
C GLN A 366 -16.12 22.43 -18.62
N GLN A 367 -16.08 23.52 -17.85
CA GLN A 367 -14.83 24.12 -17.42
C GLN A 367 -14.05 23.23 -16.45
N GLN A 368 -14.73 22.54 -15.53
CA GLN A 368 -14.10 21.59 -14.62
C GLN A 368 -13.53 20.37 -15.37
N GLU A 369 -14.27 19.83 -16.34
CA GLU A 369 -13.80 18.73 -17.19
C GLU A 369 -12.58 19.14 -18.02
N ALA A 370 -12.59 20.36 -18.59
CA ALA A 370 -11.46 20.88 -19.36
C ALA A 370 -10.22 21.19 -18.50
N ALA A 371 -10.41 21.56 -17.22
CA ALA A 371 -9.33 21.81 -16.27
C ALA A 371 -8.79 20.53 -15.60
N SER A 372 -9.57 19.44 -15.62
CA SER A 372 -9.17 18.15 -15.08
C SER A 372 -8.21 17.46 -16.05
N GLU A 373 -6.92 17.79 -15.97
CA GLU A 373 -5.85 17.05 -16.62
C GLU A 373 -5.75 15.64 -16.01
N THR A 374 -6.70 14.74 -16.29
CA THR A 374 -6.56 13.36 -15.81
C THR A 374 -5.54 12.69 -16.71
N ALA A 375 -4.33 12.43 -16.20
CA ALA A 375 -3.26 11.78 -16.96
C ALA A 375 -3.83 10.60 -17.79
N GLU A 376 -3.74 10.71 -19.11
CA GLU A 376 -4.09 9.58 -19.97
C GLU A 376 -3.10 8.45 -19.70
N ARG A 377 -3.65 7.26 -19.47
CA ARG A 377 -2.91 6.11 -19.00
C ARG A 377 -2.36 5.32 -20.16
N LEU A 378 -1.16 4.81 -20.01
CA LEU A 378 -0.74 3.55 -20.62
C LEU A 378 -0.56 2.56 -19.47
N ARG A 379 -1.56 1.69 -19.24
CA ARG A 379 -1.38 0.55 -18.33
C ARG A 379 -0.41 -0.41 -19.03
N ALA A 380 0.76 -0.61 -18.46
CA ALA A 380 1.73 -1.53 -19.03
C ALA A 380 1.29 -2.97 -18.71
N SER A 381 0.98 -3.75 -19.73
CA SER A 381 0.81 -5.21 -19.62
C SER A 381 2.11 -5.88 -20.05
N PHE A 382 2.70 -6.67 -19.17
CA PHE A 382 3.93 -7.40 -19.49
C PHE A 382 3.58 -8.80 -19.97
N PRO A 383 4.23 -9.30 -21.02
CA PRO A 383 4.08 -10.69 -21.38
C PRO A 383 4.69 -11.55 -20.27
N GLU A 384 3.89 -12.44 -19.69
CA GLU A 384 4.33 -13.40 -18.68
C GLU A 384 5.12 -14.51 -19.36
N ILE A 385 6.43 -14.29 -19.54
CA ILE A 385 7.32 -15.24 -20.21
C ILE A 385 8.46 -15.58 -19.28
N GLY A 386 8.71 -16.88 -19.16
CA GLY A 386 9.81 -17.43 -18.38
C GLY A 386 9.32 -18.06 -17.07
N HIS A 387 10.16 -18.00 -16.05
CA HIS A 387 9.89 -18.61 -14.76
C HIS A 387 9.31 -17.58 -13.79
N THR A 388 8.20 -17.93 -13.15
CA THR A 388 7.59 -17.12 -12.10
C THR A 388 7.91 -17.73 -10.75
N TYR A 389 8.62 -16.97 -9.91
CA TYR A 389 8.93 -17.34 -8.53
C TYR A 389 8.04 -16.52 -7.59
N THR A 390 7.28 -17.21 -6.75
CA THR A 390 6.36 -16.56 -5.80
C THR A 390 6.93 -16.65 -4.39
N PHE A 391 7.14 -15.49 -3.78
CA PHE A 391 7.62 -15.33 -2.43
C PHE A 391 6.52 -14.74 -1.54
N GLU A 392 6.41 -15.19 -0.29
CA GLU A 392 5.35 -14.76 0.61
C GLU A 392 5.88 -14.39 2.00
N GLN A 393 5.18 -13.45 2.63
CA GLN A 393 5.37 -13.08 4.02
C GLN A 393 4.03 -12.62 4.61
N SER A 394 3.63 -13.18 5.75
CA SER A 394 2.31 -12.88 6.33
C SER A 394 2.18 -11.44 6.85
N LEU A 395 3.24 -10.89 7.45
CA LEU A 395 3.22 -9.57 8.07
C LEU A 395 4.61 -8.92 8.06
N GLN A 396 4.67 -7.66 7.65
CA GLN A 396 5.79 -6.75 7.89
C GLN A 396 5.32 -5.70 8.90
N PHE A 397 5.84 -5.73 10.13
CA PHE A 397 5.29 -4.96 11.26
C PHE A 397 5.89 -3.56 11.42
N GLU A 398 7.13 -3.35 10.99
CA GLU A 398 7.85 -2.11 11.25
C GLU A 398 7.54 -1.02 10.22
N ASP A 399 7.07 0.15 10.69
CA ASP A 399 6.90 1.35 9.86
C ASP A 399 8.22 1.69 9.16
N TRP A 400 8.15 2.03 7.87
CA TRP A 400 9.30 2.40 7.04
C TRP A 400 10.41 1.36 6.94
N SER A 401 10.14 0.10 7.30
CA SER A 401 11.11 -0.98 7.15
C SER A 401 11.32 -1.35 5.68
N SER A 402 12.56 -1.69 5.33
CA SER A 402 12.86 -2.20 3.99
C SER A 402 12.44 -3.67 3.88
N LEU A 403 11.65 -3.96 2.85
CA LEU A 403 11.40 -5.33 2.41
C LEU A 403 12.30 -5.59 1.19
N GLU A 404 13.38 -6.32 1.44
CA GLU A 404 14.43 -6.61 0.45
C GLU A 404 14.41 -8.10 0.08
N LEU A 405 14.59 -8.36 -1.20
CA LEU A 405 14.71 -9.69 -1.77
C LEU A 405 15.92 -9.73 -2.69
N SER A 406 16.94 -10.50 -2.33
CA SER A 406 18.07 -10.77 -3.21
C SER A 406 17.92 -12.15 -3.82
N VAL A 407 17.90 -12.21 -5.14
CA VAL A 407 17.78 -13.43 -5.94
C VAL A 407 19.07 -13.65 -6.71
N GLU A 408 19.60 -14.87 -6.61
CA GLU A 408 20.70 -15.36 -7.44
C GLU A 408 20.19 -16.48 -8.34
N ALA A 409 20.36 -16.30 -9.65
CA ALA A 409 19.97 -17.26 -10.65
C ALA A 409 21.16 -17.61 -11.55
N ARG A 410 21.21 -18.87 -11.94
CA ARG A 410 22.24 -19.40 -12.85
C ARG A 410 21.66 -19.63 -14.24
N LEU A 411 22.54 -19.64 -15.23
CA LEU A 411 22.12 -20.01 -16.57
C LEU A 411 21.60 -21.46 -16.56
N SER A 412 20.34 -21.68 -16.94
CA SER A 412 19.78 -23.01 -17.11
C SER A 412 20.56 -23.69 -18.22
N HIS A 413 21.13 -24.86 -17.91
CA HIS A 413 21.78 -25.67 -18.93
C HIS A 413 20.66 -26.06 -19.88
N LEU A 414 20.62 -25.49 -21.10
CA LEU A 414 19.85 -26.07 -22.20
C LEU A 414 20.17 -27.56 -22.16
N THR A 415 19.20 -28.38 -21.73
CA THR A 415 19.35 -29.81 -21.65
C THR A 415 19.37 -30.29 -23.09
N VAL A 416 20.53 -30.20 -23.73
CA VAL A 416 20.80 -30.90 -24.97
C VAL A 416 20.61 -32.36 -24.59
N GLY A 417 19.45 -32.91 -24.96
CA GLY A 417 19.03 -34.25 -24.61
C GLY A 417 20.19 -35.20 -24.89
N TRP A 418 20.37 -36.21 -24.02
CA TRP A 418 21.53 -37.10 -24.06
C TRP A 418 21.79 -37.67 -25.47
N GLY A 419 20.74 -37.90 -26.27
CA GLY A 419 20.82 -38.31 -27.67
C GLY A 419 21.51 -37.31 -28.60
N MET A 420 21.38 -36.01 -28.38
CA MET A 420 22.03 -34.98 -29.20
C MET A 420 23.49 -34.75 -28.78
N ARG A 421 23.81 -34.91 -27.48
CA ARG A 421 25.21 -34.99 -27.01
C ARG A 421 25.94 -36.21 -27.58
N MET A 422 25.30 -37.38 -27.60
CA MET A 422 25.85 -38.58 -28.25
C MET A 422 25.93 -38.38 -29.77
N GLY A 423 24.97 -37.72 -30.40
CA GLY A 423 24.99 -37.43 -31.84
C GLY A 423 26.21 -36.61 -32.27
N PHE A 424 26.59 -35.57 -31.52
CA PHE A 424 27.82 -34.80 -31.79
C PHE A 424 29.10 -35.62 -31.55
N VAL A 425 29.11 -36.46 -30.51
CA VAL A 425 30.24 -37.37 -30.26
C VAL A 425 30.38 -38.40 -31.38
N PHE A 426 29.30 -39.02 -31.83
CA PHE A 426 29.29 -39.97 -32.96
C PHE A 426 29.66 -39.31 -34.29
N LEU A 427 29.23 -38.07 -34.56
CA LEU A 427 29.64 -37.32 -35.74
C LEU A 427 31.14 -36.99 -35.72
N SER A 428 31.67 -36.60 -34.55
CA SER A 428 33.11 -36.32 -34.40
C SER A 428 33.97 -37.59 -34.53
N LEU A 429 33.52 -38.72 -33.97
CA LEU A 429 34.18 -40.03 -34.12
C LEU A 429 34.08 -40.56 -35.55
N GLY A 430 32.94 -40.37 -36.23
CA GLY A 430 32.75 -40.72 -37.63
C GLY A 430 33.66 -39.93 -38.57
N ALA A 431 33.82 -38.63 -38.33
CA ALA A 431 34.76 -37.80 -39.08
C ALA A 431 36.23 -38.22 -38.87
N LEU A 432 36.59 -38.60 -37.64
CA LEU A 432 37.91 -39.18 -37.32
C LEU A 432 38.15 -40.52 -38.02
N TRP A 433 37.14 -41.39 -38.08
CA TRP A 433 37.21 -42.68 -38.77
C TRP A 433 37.34 -42.53 -40.29
N VAL A 434 36.61 -41.60 -40.90
CA VAL A 434 36.73 -41.28 -42.33
C VAL A 434 38.11 -40.67 -42.63
N GLY A 435 38.66 -39.84 -41.75
CA GLY A 435 40.03 -39.33 -41.86
C GLY A 435 41.11 -40.43 -41.78
N LEU A 436 40.91 -41.43 -40.91
CA LEU A 436 41.81 -42.60 -40.77
C LEU A 436 41.73 -43.55 -41.98
N LEU A 437 40.54 -43.71 -42.58
CA LEU A 437 40.37 -44.46 -43.82
C LEU A 437 40.97 -43.75 -45.03
N MET A 438 40.84 -42.42 -45.12
CA MET A 438 41.47 -41.63 -46.19
C MET A 438 43.00 -41.65 -46.11
N THR A 439 43.57 -41.57 -44.90
CA THR A 439 45.03 -41.62 -44.71
C THR A 439 45.60 -43.03 -44.99
N SER A 440 44.88 -44.10 -44.61
CA SER A 440 45.29 -45.47 -44.96
C SER A 440 45.14 -45.78 -46.46
N ALA A 441 44.14 -45.23 -47.14
CA ALA A 441 43.96 -45.36 -48.59
C ALA A 441 45.07 -44.63 -49.38
N LEU A 442 45.52 -43.46 -48.91
CA LEU A 442 46.62 -42.70 -49.53
C LEU A 442 47.98 -43.41 -49.38
N THR A 443 48.21 -44.17 -48.30
CA THR A 443 49.45 -44.96 -48.13
C THR A 443 49.50 -46.23 -48.99
N ARG A 444 48.38 -46.73 -49.52
CA ARG A 444 48.33 -47.92 -50.39
C ARG A 444 48.47 -47.63 -51.89
N TYR A 445 48.34 -46.37 -52.31
CA TYR A 445 48.49 -45.96 -53.71
C TYR A 445 49.81 -45.23 -54.02
N GLY A 446 50.72 -45.16 -53.04
CA GLY A 446 52.05 -44.58 -53.19
C GLY A 446 53.17 -45.60 -52.98
N ARG A 447 53.18 -46.70 -53.73
CA ARG A 447 54.36 -47.54 -53.99
C ARG A 447 54.25 -48.28 -55.30
#